data_AF-A0A7J8LBS4-F1
#
_entry.id   AF-A0A7J8LBS4-F1
#
_cell.length_a   1.000
_cell.length_b   1.000
_cell.length_c   1.000
_cell.angle_alpha   90.00
_cell.angle_beta   90.00
_cell.angle_gamma   90.00
#
_symmetry.space_group_name_H-M   'P 1'
#
loop_
_entity.id
_entity.type
_entity.pdbx_description
1 polymer ?
#
loop_
_entity_poly.entity_id
_entity_poly.type
_entity_poly.pdbx_seq_one_letter_code
_entity_poly.pdbx_strand_id
1 'polypeptide(L)'
;MSRKGLMEQDLSKLDVTKLHPLTPEVISRQATINIGTIGHVAHGKSTVVKAISGVQTVRFKNELERNITIKLGYANAKIYRCEDERCPRPMSFKAYGSGKEDSPLCDVPGFENCRMKLLRHVSFVDCPYTAYLRCFHQGHDILMATMLNGAAIMDGALLLIAANESCPQPQTSEHLAAVEIMRLQHIIILQNK
;
A
#
# COMPACT_ATOMS: atom_id res chain seq x y z
N MET A 1 6.84 -7.04 24.76
CA MET A 1 7.25 -5.62 24.71
C MET A 1 6.04 -4.80 24.30
N SER A 2 5.39 -4.11 25.25
CA SER A 2 4.29 -3.19 24.92
C SER A 2 4.87 -2.07 24.06
N ARG A 3 4.37 -1.94 22.82
CA ARG A 3 4.77 -0.90 21.88
C ARG A 3 4.21 0.42 22.41
N LYS A 4 5.05 1.19 23.11
CA LYS A 4 4.69 2.51 23.67
C LYS A 4 4.00 3.36 22.59
N GLY A 5 2.77 3.81 22.86
CA GLY A 5 2.00 4.71 21.99
C GLY A 5 0.94 4.07 21.08
N LEU A 6 0.74 2.74 21.16
CA LEU A 6 -0.39 2.04 20.53
C LEU A 6 -1.48 1.78 21.56
N MET A 7 -2.76 1.90 21.16
CA MET A 7 -3.87 1.49 22.01
C MET A 7 -3.73 0.01 22.43
N GLU A 8 -3.93 -0.26 23.72
CA GLU A 8 -3.97 -1.61 24.27
C GLU A 8 -5.37 -2.21 24.06
N GLN A 9 -5.41 -3.40 23.46
CA GLN A 9 -6.64 -4.16 23.29
C GLN A 9 -6.89 -4.95 24.57
N ASP A 10 -7.54 -4.30 25.54
CA ASP A 10 -8.00 -4.95 26.77
C ASP A 10 -9.24 -5.79 26.47
N LEU A 11 -9.08 -7.11 26.40
CA LEU A 11 -10.18 -8.07 26.16
C LEU A 11 -11.33 -7.95 27.18
N SER A 12 -11.07 -7.43 28.38
CA SER A 12 -12.07 -7.24 29.43
C SER A 12 -12.95 -6.01 29.23
N LYS A 13 -12.49 -5.01 28.47
CA LYS A 13 -13.22 -3.77 28.18
C LYS A 13 -13.80 -3.73 26.76
N LEU A 14 -13.37 -4.66 25.91
CA LEU A 14 -13.73 -4.72 24.50
C LEU A 14 -15.15 -5.31 24.34
N ASP A 15 -16.08 -4.50 23.86
CA ASP A 15 -17.43 -4.96 23.50
C ASP A 15 -17.45 -5.42 22.04
N VAL A 16 -17.39 -6.74 21.82
CA VAL A 16 -17.28 -7.37 20.49
C VAL A 16 -18.43 -6.96 19.56
N THR A 17 -19.59 -6.62 20.12
CA THR A 17 -20.78 -6.26 19.33
C THR A 17 -20.69 -4.88 18.67
N LYS A 18 -19.84 -3.99 19.17
CA LYS A 18 -19.66 -2.61 18.67
C LYS A 18 -18.38 -2.45 17.83
N LEU A 19 -17.62 -3.53 17.65
CA LEU A 19 -16.40 -3.49 16.88
C LEU A 19 -16.72 -3.44 15.38
N HIS A 20 -16.33 -2.34 14.75
CA HIS A 20 -16.25 -2.24 13.31
C HIS A 20 -14.78 -2.16 12.89
N PRO A 21 -14.45 -2.46 11.62
CA PRO A 21 -13.10 -2.30 11.11
C PRO A 21 -12.55 -0.87 11.28
N LEU A 22 -13.44 0.12 11.39
CA LEU A 22 -13.08 1.53 11.59
C LEU A 22 -12.93 1.93 13.07
N THR A 23 -13.09 1.01 14.01
CA THR A 23 -12.91 1.30 15.43
C THR A 23 -11.42 1.56 15.72
N PRO A 24 -11.05 2.62 16.48
CA PRO A 24 -9.65 2.97 16.74
C PRO A 24 -8.81 1.83 17.33
N GLU A 25 -9.42 0.98 18.15
CA GLU A 25 -8.78 -0.19 18.77
C GLU A 25 -8.33 -1.24 17.74
N VAL A 26 -9.06 -1.37 16.63
CA VAL A 26 -8.75 -2.29 15.52
C VAL A 26 -7.71 -1.63 14.61
N ILE A 27 -7.97 -0.39 14.18
CA ILE A 27 -7.09 0.36 13.26
C ILE A 27 -5.69 0.56 13.87
N SER A 28 -5.57 0.69 15.19
CA SER A 28 -4.27 0.88 15.85
C SER A 28 -3.28 -0.28 15.57
N ARG A 29 -3.78 -1.51 15.43
CA ARG A 29 -2.93 -2.71 15.37
C ARG A 29 -3.03 -3.49 14.07
N GLN A 30 -4.15 -3.40 13.37
CA GLN A 30 -4.46 -4.25 12.22
C GLN A 30 -4.84 -3.42 11.00
N ALA A 31 -4.29 -3.82 9.84
CA ALA A 31 -4.69 -3.28 8.56
C ALA A 31 -6.08 -3.79 8.18
N THR A 32 -6.91 -2.87 7.71
CA THR A 32 -8.35 -3.10 7.47
C THR A 32 -8.69 -3.23 5.99
N ILE A 33 -7.78 -2.81 5.11
CA ILE A 33 -7.95 -2.79 3.67
C ILE A 33 -6.64 -3.15 2.99
N ASN A 34 -6.72 -4.02 1.99
CA ASN A 34 -5.60 -4.41 1.15
C ASN A 34 -5.62 -3.61 -0.16
N ILE A 35 -4.53 -2.92 -0.44
CA ILE A 35 -4.34 -2.13 -1.66
C ILE A 35 -3.23 -2.77 -2.47
N GLY A 36 -3.54 -3.22 -3.68
CA GLY A 36 -2.57 -3.75 -4.62
C GLY A 36 -1.79 -2.67 -5.36
N THR A 37 -0.56 -2.95 -5.75
CA THR A 37 0.16 -2.19 -6.79
C THR A 37 0.28 -3.00 -8.07
N ILE A 38 -0.19 -2.46 -9.18
CA ILE A 38 -0.14 -3.07 -10.51
C ILE A 38 0.50 -2.09 -11.51
N GLY A 39 1.04 -2.61 -12.61
CA GLY A 39 1.69 -1.78 -13.64
C GLY A 39 2.89 -2.48 -14.28
N HIS A 40 3.48 -1.86 -15.29
CA HIS A 40 4.63 -2.42 -16.01
C HIS A 40 5.91 -2.47 -15.14
N VAL A 41 6.91 -3.15 -15.70
CA VAL A 41 8.26 -3.30 -15.18
C VAL A 41 8.91 -1.92 -15.04
N ALA A 42 9.72 -1.72 -13.99
CA ALA A 42 10.45 -0.48 -13.78
C ALA A 42 9.62 0.82 -13.64
N HIS A 43 8.28 0.73 -13.54
CA HIS A 43 7.39 1.87 -13.22
C HIS A 43 7.51 2.34 -11.75
N GLY A 44 8.27 1.63 -10.90
CA GLY A 44 8.56 2.04 -9.53
C GLY A 44 7.51 1.64 -8.48
N LYS A 45 6.78 0.53 -8.70
CA LYS A 45 5.76 0.00 -7.76
C LYS A 45 6.28 -0.12 -6.33
N SER A 46 7.35 -0.89 -6.12
CA SER A 46 7.96 -1.07 -4.81
C SER A 46 8.51 0.23 -4.21
N THR A 47 8.99 1.16 -5.05
CA THR A 47 9.47 2.47 -4.63
C THR A 47 8.33 3.33 -4.07
N VAL A 48 7.17 3.33 -4.73
CA VAL A 48 5.98 4.05 -4.25
C VAL A 48 5.47 3.43 -2.94
N VAL A 49 5.41 2.11 -2.84
CA VAL A 49 5.03 1.42 -1.59
C VAL A 49 5.99 1.79 -0.45
N LYS A 50 7.30 1.84 -0.72
CA LYS A 50 8.31 2.27 0.25
C LYS A 50 8.15 3.74 0.65
N ALA A 51 7.83 4.62 -0.29
CA ALA A 51 7.61 6.03 -0.02
C ALA A 51 6.38 6.28 0.87
N ILE A 52 5.30 5.50 0.68
CA ILE A 52 4.08 5.63 1.47
C ILE A 52 4.21 4.96 2.85
N SER A 53 4.72 3.72 2.88
CA SER A 53 4.74 2.92 4.11
C SER A 53 6.01 3.10 4.95
N GLY A 54 7.08 3.62 4.36
CA GLY A 54 8.42 3.60 4.96
C GLY A 54 9.04 2.21 5.07
N VAL A 55 8.35 1.16 4.61
CA VAL A 55 8.80 -0.25 4.70
C VAL A 55 9.24 -0.73 3.33
N GLN A 56 10.42 -1.35 3.27
CA GLN A 56 10.90 -2.00 2.05
C GLN A 56 10.27 -3.38 1.92
N THR A 57 9.55 -3.61 0.81
CA THR A 57 8.83 -4.85 0.52
C THR A 57 9.76 -6.01 0.14
N VAL A 58 10.91 -5.70 -0.47
CA VAL A 58 11.92 -6.69 -0.88
C VAL A 58 12.66 -7.23 0.34
N ARG A 59 12.38 -8.49 0.69
CA ARG A 59 12.96 -9.15 1.88
C ARG A 59 14.10 -10.11 1.55
N PHE A 60 14.19 -10.60 0.31
CA PHE A 60 15.17 -11.63 -0.05
C PHE A 60 16.41 -11.00 -0.71
N LYS A 61 17.61 -11.41 -0.26
CA LYS A 61 18.89 -10.95 -0.83
C LYS A 61 18.98 -11.25 -2.33
N ASN A 62 18.53 -12.43 -2.75
CA ASN A 62 18.51 -12.82 -4.16
C ASN A 62 17.60 -11.95 -5.03
N GLU A 63 16.50 -11.42 -4.46
CA GLU A 63 15.60 -10.48 -5.16
C GLU A 63 16.27 -9.10 -5.29
N LEU A 64 16.96 -8.67 -4.24
CA LEU A 64 17.71 -7.41 -4.22
C LEU A 64 18.87 -7.41 -5.21
N GLU A 65 19.65 -8.49 -5.26
CA GLU A 65 20.80 -8.63 -6.17
C GLU A 65 20.39 -8.67 -7.64
N ARG A 66 19.21 -9.23 -7.92
CA ARG A 66 18.69 -9.39 -9.29
C ARG A 66 17.76 -8.25 -9.72
N ASN A 67 17.43 -7.32 -8.81
CA ASN A 67 16.45 -6.25 -9.03
C ASN A 67 15.08 -6.76 -9.54
N ILE A 68 14.69 -7.97 -9.13
CA ILE A 68 13.41 -8.60 -9.48
C ILE A 68 12.61 -8.91 -8.22
N THR A 69 11.29 -8.82 -8.31
CA THR A 69 10.38 -9.27 -7.26
C THR A 69 9.74 -10.57 -7.74
N ILE A 70 9.85 -11.65 -6.97
CA ILE A 70 9.26 -12.95 -7.32
C ILE A 70 8.07 -13.24 -6.41
N LYS A 71 8.19 -12.91 -5.12
CA LYS A 71 7.15 -13.12 -4.12
C LYS A 71 6.31 -11.86 -3.93
N LEU A 72 5.06 -12.05 -3.52
CA LEU A 72 4.20 -10.94 -3.09
C LEU A 72 4.83 -10.23 -1.89
N GLY A 73 5.06 -8.93 -2.04
CA GLY A 73 5.55 -8.06 -0.97
C GLY A 73 4.39 -7.54 -0.13
N TYR A 74 4.62 -7.37 1.18
CA TYR A 74 3.64 -6.79 2.09
C TYR A 74 4.24 -5.63 2.87
N ALA A 75 3.54 -4.49 2.88
CA ALA A 75 3.92 -3.32 3.64
C ALA A 75 2.69 -2.67 4.30
N ASN A 76 2.78 -2.38 5.59
CA ASN A 76 1.65 -1.81 6.34
C ASN A 76 1.91 -0.33 6.65
N ALA A 77 0.92 0.52 6.36
CA ALA A 77 1.01 1.96 6.55
C ALA A 77 -0.23 2.49 7.29
N LYS A 78 0.01 3.40 8.23
CA LYS A 78 -1.04 4.12 8.94
C LYS A 78 -1.25 5.48 8.29
N ILE A 79 -2.50 5.80 7.98
CA ILE A 79 -2.91 7.07 7.37
C ILE A 79 -3.50 7.95 8.46
N TYR A 80 -2.91 9.13 8.62
CA TYR A 80 -3.30 10.12 9.61
C TYR A 80 -3.88 11.35 8.92
N ARG A 81 -4.84 11.98 9.58
CA ARG A 81 -5.43 13.26 9.18
C ARG A 81 -5.25 14.26 10.31
N CYS A 82 -4.80 15.48 10.00
CA CYS A 82 -4.77 16.57 10.95
C CYS A 82 -6.20 16.91 11.43
N GLU A 83 -6.39 17.13 12.73
CA GLU A 83 -7.70 17.49 13.30
C GLU A 83 -8.14 18.91 12.91
N ASP A 84 -7.18 19.82 12.68
CA ASP A 84 -7.45 21.17 12.24
C ASP A 84 -7.82 21.23 10.75
N GLU A 85 -9.04 21.68 10.45
CA GLU A 85 -9.51 21.90 9.07
C GLU A 85 -8.84 23.09 8.38
N ARG A 86 -8.11 23.91 9.13
CA ARG A 86 -7.30 25.03 8.61
C ARG A 86 -6.07 24.54 7.85
N CYS A 87 -5.65 23.29 8.06
CA CYS A 87 -4.51 22.73 7.35
C CYS A 87 -4.87 22.47 5.87
N PRO A 88 -4.12 23.02 4.89
CA PRO A 88 -4.46 22.87 3.49
C PRO A 88 -4.32 21.42 3.02
N ARG A 89 -5.30 20.93 2.26
CA ARG A 89 -5.17 19.68 1.50
C ARG A 89 -4.22 19.91 0.32
N PRO A 90 -3.27 19.02 0.01
CA PRO A 90 -3.14 17.63 0.48
C PRO A 90 -2.26 17.42 1.73
N MET A 91 -1.57 18.45 2.23
CA MET A 91 -0.60 18.34 3.34
C MET A 91 -1.23 17.92 4.68
N SER A 92 -2.55 18.05 4.82
CA SER A 92 -3.31 17.58 5.98
C SER A 92 -3.31 16.06 6.18
N PHE A 93 -2.87 15.29 5.19
CA PHE A 93 -2.75 13.83 5.24
C PHE A 93 -1.29 13.40 5.26
N LYS A 94 -0.95 12.49 6.17
CA LYS A 94 0.37 11.85 6.19
C LYS A 94 0.24 10.36 6.39
N ALA A 95 1.13 9.63 5.75
CA ALA A 95 1.30 8.20 5.95
C ALA A 95 2.58 7.95 6.73
N TYR A 96 2.53 7.08 7.73
CA TYR A 96 3.70 6.61 8.44
C TYR A 96 3.69 5.08 8.53
N GLY A 97 4.86 4.50 8.82
CA GLY A 97 4.98 3.07 9.08
C GLY A 97 4.21 2.63 10.33
N SER A 98 3.94 1.34 10.42
CA SER A 98 3.12 0.75 11.50
C SER A 98 3.66 0.91 12.92
N GLY A 99 4.93 1.31 13.07
CA GLY A 99 5.56 1.54 14.37
C GLY A 99 5.30 2.93 14.97
N LYS A 100 4.65 3.84 14.24
CA LYS A 100 4.32 5.19 14.73
C LYS A 100 3.15 5.13 15.73
N GLU A 101 3.18 6.02 16.71
CA GLU A 101 2.11 6.20 17.70
C GLU A 101 0.77 6.61 17.05
N ASP A 102 -0.34 6.42 17.75
CA ASP A 102 -1.68 6.63 17.19
C ASP A 102 -2.06 8.12 17.05
N SER A 103 -1.39 9.02 17.77
CA SER A 103 -1.62 10.47 17.72
C SER A 103 -0.33 11.29 17.61
N PRO A 104 0.38 11.24 16.47
CA PRO A 104 1.59 12.03 16.26
C PRO A 104 1.25 13.51 16.04
N LEU A 105 2.25 14.37 16.27
CA LEU A 105 2.17 15.79 15.92
C LEU A 105 2.26 15.99 14.40
N CYS A 106 1.65 17.07 13.92
CA CYS A 106 1.63 17.40 12.49
C CYS A 106 2.91 18.14 12.09
N ASP A 107 3.78 17.56 11.24
CA ASP A 107 4.98 18.28 10.76
C ASP A 107 4.69 19.26 9.60
N VAL A 108 3.54 19.95 9.59
CA VAL A 108 3.22 20.98 8.59
C VAL A 108 3.58 22.35 9.18
N PRO A 109 4.36 23.19 8.46
CA PRO A 109 4.76 24.51 8.97
C PRO A 109 3.53 25.36 9.28
N GLY A 110 3.41 25.80 10.54
CA GLY A 110 2.26 26.55 11.05
C GLY A 110 1.21 25.72 11.81
N PHE A 111 1.30 24.39 11.79
CA PHE A 111 0.38 23.46 12.49
C PHE A 111 1.12 22.45 13.39
N GLU A 112 2.34 22.76 13.80
CA GLU A 112 3.24 21.85 14.54
C GLU A 112 2.68 21.38 15.90
N ASN A 113 1.80 22.18 16.51
CA ASN A 113 1.16 21.85 17.78
C ASN A 113 -0.14 21.03 17.62
N CYS A 114 -0.57 20.78 16.39
CA CYS A 114 -1.82 20.09 16.10
C CYS A 114 -1.60 18.57 16.09
N ARG A 115 -2.48 17.84 16.76
CA ARG A 115 -2.46 16.37 16.74
C ARG A 115 -3.06 15.85 15.45
N MET A 116 -2.48 14.76 14.95
CA MET A 116 -3.09 14.00 13.87
C MET A 116 -3.88 12.83 14.44
N LYS A 117 -5.06 12.60 13.87
CA LYS A 117 -5.90 11.46 14.17
C LYS A 117 -5.65 10.34 13.18
N LEU A 118 -5.44 9.13 13.68
CA LEU A 118 -5.37 7.93 12.86
C LEU A 118 -6.74 7.69 12.19
N LEU A 119 -6.74 7.73 10.86
CA LEU A 119 -7.95 7.57 10.07
C LEU A 119 -8.14 6.11 9.66
N ARG A 120 -7.08 5.49 9.11
CA ARG A 120 -7.09 4.09 8.66
C ARG A 120 -5.70 3.48 8.70
N HIS A 121 -5.67 2.16 8.80
CA HIS A 121 -4.47 1.33 8.66
C HIS A 121 -4.68 0.47 7.43
N VAL A 122 -3.77 0.61 6.48
CA VAL A 122 -3.83 -0.02 5.17
C VAL A 122 -2.63 -0.96 4.99
N SER A 123 -2.86 -2.05 4.28
CA SER A 123 -1.82 -2.99 3.85
C SER A 123 -1.65 -2.86 2.35
N PHE A 124 -0.41 -2.64 1.91
CA PHE A 124 -0.04 -2.67 0.51
C PHE A 124 0.44 -4.07 0.14
N VAL A 125 -0.14 -4.60 -0.93
CA VAL A 125 0.27 -5.85 -1.58
C VAL A 125 1.05 -5.46 -2.83
N ASP A 126 2.35 -5.66 -2.79
CA ASP A 126 3.24 -5.36 -3.90
C ASP A 126 3.28 -6.56 -4.85
N CYS A 127 2.63 -6.43 -6.01
CA CYS A 127 2.68 -7.46 -7.03
C CYS A 127 4.06 -7.50 -7.69
N PRO A 128 4.63 -8.69 -7.90
CA PRO A 128 5.92 -8.82 -8.54
C PRO A 128 5.91 -8.19 -9.94
N TYR A 129 7.01 -7.52 -10.30
CA TYR A 129 7.25 -7.03 -11.65
C TYR A 129 8.33 -7.87 -12.33
N THR A 130 8.11 -8.24 -13.58
CA THR A 130 9.02 -9.06 -14.37
C THR A 130 10.13 -8.21 -14.96
N ALA A 131 11.35 -8.16 -14.41
CA ALA A 131 12.45 -7.71 -15.26
C ALA A 131 12.52 -8.66 -16.46
N TYR A 132 12.32 -8.09 -17.64
CA TYR A 132 12.25 -8.75 -18.94
C TYR A 132 13.56 -9.51 -19.17
N LEU A 133 13.68 -10.75 -18.67
CA LEU A 133 14.69 -11.65 -19.22
C LEU A 133 14.13 -12.08 -20.58
N ARG A 134 14.78 -11.54 -21.60
CA ARG A 134 14.41 -11.45 -23.01
C ARG A 134 14.22 -12.79 -23.76
N CYS A 135 14.00 -13.91 -23.07
CA CYS A 135 13.85 -15.22 -23.68
C CYS A 135 12.71 -15.97 -23.00
N PHE A 136 11.79 -16.48 -23.80
CA PHE A 136 10.62 -17.30 -23.46
C PHE A 136 9.33 -16.54 -23.12
N HIS A 137 8.41 -16.64 -24.08
CA HIS A 137 6.96 -16.50 -23.94
C HIS A 137 6.33 -17.22 -22.71
N GLN A 138 7.08 -18.04 -21.96
CA GLN A 138 6.60 -18.80 -20.79
C GLN A 138 6.80 -18.11 -19.43
N GLY A 139 7.57 -17.01 -19.35
CA GLY A 139 7.86 -16.34 -18.06
C GLY A 139 6.72 -15.45 -17.54
N HIS A 140 5.84 -14.99 -18.41
CA HIS A 140 4.71 -14.14 -18.06
C HIS A 140 3.60 -14.92 -17.34
N ASP A 141 3.30 -16.15 -17.78
CA ASP A 141 2.18 -16.95 -17.28
C ASP A 141 2.33 -17.37 -15.81
N ILE A 142 3.55 -17.71 -15.39
CA ILE A 142 3.84 -18.16 -14.02
C ILE A 142 3.61 -17.02 -13.01
N LEU A 143 3.93 -15.78 -13.41
CA LEU A 143 3.79 -14.62 -12.55
C LEU A 143 2.44 -13.92 -12.70
N MET A 144 1.74 -14.10 -13.82
CA MET A 144 0.31 -13.79 -13.93
C MET A 144 -0.52 -14.62 -12.95
N ALA A 145 -0.19 -15.89 -12.73
CA ALA A 145 -0.83 -16.69 -11.66
C ALA A 145 -0.58 -16.08 -10.27
N THR A 146 0.63 -15.56 -10.02
CA THR A 146 0.96 -14.89 -8.75
C THR A 146 0.24 -13.55 -8.61
N MET A 147 0.12 -12.79 -9.71
CA MET A 147 -0.63 -11.54 -9.76
C MET A 147 -2.12 -11.78 -9.50
N LEU A 148 -2.73 -12.78 -10.14
CA LEU A 148 -4.12 -13.16 -9.90
C LEU A 148 -4.34 -13.61 -8.45
N ASN A 149 -3.44 -14.44 -7.90
CA ASN A 149 -3.51 -14.80 -6.48
C ASN A 149 -3.41 -13.57 -5.55
N GLY A 150 -2.58 -12.59 -5.90
CA GLY A 150 -2.49 -11.32 -5.17
C GLY A 150 -3.77 -10.50 -5.31
N ALA A 151 -4.31 -10.40 -6.52
CA ALA A 151 -5.47 -9.57 -6.85
C ALA A 151 -6.78 -10.11 -6.24
N ALA A 152 -6.88 -11.42 -5.98
CA ALA A 152 -7.98 -12.00 -5.21
C ALA A 152 -8.01 -11.53 -3.73
N ILE A 153 -6.90 -11.03 -3.20
CA ILE A 153 -6.77 -10.58 -1.80
C ILE A 153 -7.00 -9.06 -1.68
N MET A 154 -6.96 -8.33 -2.80
CA MET A 154 -7.01 -6.87 -2.83
C MET A 154 -8.44 -6.36 -2.78
N ASP A 155 -8.67 -5.30 -2.01
CA ASP A 155 -9.94 -4.56 -1.99
C ASP A 155 -9.92 -3.38 -2.99
N GLY A 156 -8.72 -2.95 -3.39
CA GLY A 156 -8.49 -1.91 -4.40
C GLY A 156 -7.10 -2.00 -4.99
N ALA A 157 -6.87 -1.28 -6.10
CA ALA A 157 -5.62 -1.34 -6.85
C ALA A 157 -5.07 0.05 -7.19
N LEU A 158 -3.75 0.16 -7.19
CA LEU A 158 -2.97 1.30 -7.67
C LEU A 158 -2.33 0.92 -9.00
N LEU A 159 -2.77 1.53 -10.08
CA LEU A 159 -2.19 1.33 -11.41
C LEU A 159 -1.07 2.35 -11.65
N LEU A 160 0.18 1.91 -11.60
CA LEU A 160 1.33 2.77 -11.85
C LEU A 160 1.68 2.78 -13.34
N ILE A 161 1.76 3.98 -13.90
CA ILE A 161 2.13 4.27 -15.28
C ILE A 161 3.31 5.21 -15.28
N ALA A 162 4.39 4.87 -15.97
CA ALA A 162 5.55 5.75 -16.07
C ALA A 162 5.33 6.79 -17.18
N ALA A 163 5.57 8.08 -16.90
CA ALA A 163 5.35 9.18 -17.84
C ALA A 163 6.40 9.21 -18.97
N ASN A 164 7.54 8.56 -18.77
CA ASN A 164 8.65 8.52 -19.70
C ASN A 164 8.53 7.41 -20.77
N GLU A 165 7.47 6.61 -20.73
CA GLU A 165 7.24 5.49 -21.65
C GLU A 165 5.98 5.69 -22.49
N SER A 166 5.96 5.08 -23.68
CA SER A 166 4.79 5.12 -24.55
C SER A 166 3.62 4.38 -23.91
N CYS A 167 2.52 5.10 -23.71
CA CYS A 167 1.26 4.53 -23.22
C CYS A 167 0.30 4.28 -24.39
N PRO A 168 -0.44 3.14 -24.42
CA PRO A 168 -0.46 2.05 -23.44
C PRO A 168 0.58 0.94 -23.72
N GLN A 169 1.22 0.43 -22.66
CA GLN A 169 2.08 -0.75 -22.73
C GLN A 169 1.24 -2.06 -22.70
N PRO A 170 1.68 -3.16 -23.35
CA PRO A 170 0.96 -4.44 -23.37
C PRO A 170 0.63 -5.00 -21.97
N GLN A 171 1.58 -4.94 -21.02
CA GLN A 171 1.33 -5.39 -19.65
C GLN A 171 0.33 -4.50 -18.90
N THR A 172 0.25 -3.20 -19.23
CA THR A 172 -0.73 -2.29 -18.63
C THR A 172 -2.14 -2.68 -19.07
N SER A 173 -2.34 -3.03 -20.35
CA SER A 173 -3.63 -3.54 -20.84
C SER A 173 -4.01 -4.90 -20.23
N GLU A 174 -3.05 -5.82 -20.08
CA GLU A 174 -3.29 -7.13 -19.47
C GLU A 174 -3.68 -7.02 -17.99
N HIS A 175 -2.95 -6.18 -17.22
CA HIS A 175 -3.29 -5.94 -15.83
C HIS A 175 -4.65 -5.27 -15.67
N LEU A 176 -5.00 -4.32 -16.54
CA LEU A 176 -6.30 -3.66 -16.50
C LEU A 176 -7.43 -4.65 -16.80
N ALA A 177 -7.26 -5.52 -17.81
CA ALA A 177 -8.22 -6.58 -18.12
C ALA A 177 -8.38 -7.58 -16.97
N ALA A 178 -7.28 -7.97 -16.30
CA ALA A 178 -7.34 -8.86 -15.15
C ALA A 178 -8.13 -8.25 -13.97
N VAL A 179 -7.90 -6.97 -13.69
CA VAL A 179 -8.59 -6.23 -12.62
C VAL A 179 -10.08 -6.07 -12.91
N GLU A 180 -10.43 -5.85 -14.18
CA GLU A 180 -11.82 -5.80 -14.64
C GLU A 180 -12.53 -7.15 -14.46
N ILE A 181 -11.87 -8.26 -14.80
CA ILE A 181 -12.39 -9.62 -14.58
C ILE A 181 -12.61 -9.90 -13.09
N MET A 182 -11.71 -9.41 -12.24
CA MET A 182 -11.79 -9.54 -10.79
C MET A 182 -12.80 -8.60 -10.12
N ARG A 183 -13.47 -7.75 -10.92
CA ARG A 183 -14.50 -6.81 -10.46
C ARG A 183 -14.02 -5.83 -9.39
N LEU A 184 -12.74 -5.47 -9.42
CA LEU A 184 -12.21 -4.43 -8.56
C LEU A 184 -12.74 -3.06 -9.01
N GLN A 185 -13.63 -2.46 -8.21
CA GLN A 185 -14.24 -1.16 -8.54
C GLN A 185 -13.36 0.04 -8.16
N HIS A 186 -12.42 -0.16 -7.23
CA HIS A 186 -11.60 0.91 -6.67
C HIS A 186 -10.18 0.87 -7.24
N ILE A 187 -9.98 1.61 -8.34
CA ILE A 187 -8.69 1.73 -9.01
C ILE A 187 -8.25 3.20 -8.98
N ILE A 188 -7.01 3.44 -8.53
CA ILE A 188 -6.37 4.75 -8.61
C ILE A 188 -5.20 4.65 -9.58
N ILE A 189 -5.23 5.46 -10.63
CA ILE A 189 -4.12 5.55 -11.60
C ILE A 189 -3.08 6.53 -11.07
N LEU A 190 -1.85 6.07 -10.93
CA LEU A 190 -0.71 6.84 -10.48
C LEU A 190 0.26 7.03 -11.64
N GLN A 191 0.46 8.26 -12.05
CA GLN A 191 1.51 8.60 -12.99
C GLN A 191 2.81 8.87 -12.22
N ASN A 192 3.85 8.13 -12.55
CA ASN A 192 5.17 8.23 -11.93
C ASN A 192 6.23 8.58 -12.99
N LYS A 193 7.38 9.12 -12.58
CA LYS A 193 8.42 9.68 -13.46
C LYS A 193 7.90 10.79 -14.39
#